data_AF-A0A086KYL7-F1
#
_entry.id   AF-A0A086KYL7-F1
#
_cell.length_a   1.000
_cell.length_b   1.000
_cell.length_c   1.000
_cell.angle_alpha   90.00
_cell.angle_beta   90.00
_cell.angle_gamma   90.00
#
_symmetry.space_group_name_H-M   'P 1'
#
loop_
_entity.id
_entity.type
_entity.pdbx_description
1 polymer ?
#
loop_
_entity_poly.entity_id
_entity_poly.type
_entity_poly.pdbx_seq_one_letter_code
_entity_poly.pdbx_strand_id
1 'polypeptide(L)'
;RDRTAQTKAGDGGQQGEAKHQVLLELANSSMATFLSKERTSLLLGRPERVDWDALREVANAAASAGAVARAAETKEELLSLLLTLVDTLLFLLMVEGDDERWKGFLLGSQQPLTCSVEDCREFLLSIDRPDALAVMLSRFGFREQALEMWAKIVKGELRIAPRATTVSDGVQEMLALLHAPELLGDSGHEDSVQMKDKQREEELLARYAPLVLRADPTSARQLFFSSPGTTSRYRISPTLVVKLLQGVEDPCLSQRLQESFIEEVVMKAPDEQPQTCCQEKEEDREEAERQFALWQQEARELQTQLAKTYIDRLLASSPSATEAPGGQMQPGDVDVREKLLRLLETKENYDVHALLLKVEGSWLLKEAAVLYGRLGRHLPSSTDFPQKNIPLS
;
A
#
# COMPACT_ATOMS: atom_id res chain seq x y z
N ARG A 1 18.15 -16.08 28.53
CA ARG A 1 19.50 -15.99 27.87
C ARG A 1 20.54 -16.90 28.51
N ASP A 2 20.63 -17.06 29.84
CA ASP A 2 21.69 -17.91 30.46
C ASP A 2 21.52 -19.44 30.31
N ARG A 3 20.35 -19.95 29.91
CA ARG A 3 20.10 -21.40 29.83
C ARG A 3 20.53 -22.07 28.52
N THR A 4 20.66 -21.33 27.42
CA THR A 4 20.98 -21.90 26.09
C THR A 4 22.49 -21.97 25.81
N ALA A 5 23.33 -21.37 26.66
CA ALA A 5 24.79 -21.40 26.49
C ALA A 5 25.47 -22.67 27.05
N GLN A 6 24.80 -23.41 27.95
CA GLN A 6 25.42 -24.53 28.68
C GLN A 6 25.28 -25.92 28.04
N THR A 7 24.48 -26.09 26.98
CA THR A 7 24.20 -27.41 26.38
C THR A 7 25.11 -27.82 25.22
N LYS A 8 26.11 -27.02 24.84
CA LYS A 8 27.01 -27.33 23.70
C LYS A 8 28.11 -28.38 23.98
N ALA A 9 27.95 -29.24 24.98
CA ALA A 9 28.88 -30.33 25.26
C ALA A 9 28.12 -31.63 25.55
N GLY A 10 27.84 -32.42 24.52
CA GLY A 10 27.30 -33.77 24.68
C GLY A 10 26.67 -34.30 23.40
N ASP A 11 27.23 -35.39 22.88
CA ASP A 11 26.93 -36.06 21.61
C ASP A 11 25.58 -36.83 21.63
N GLY A 12 24.52 -36.16 22.09
CA GLY A 12 23.12 -36.59 22.12
C GLY A 12 22.14 -35.41 21.93
N GLY A 13 22.63 -34.28 21.40
CA GLY A 13 22.02 -32.95 21.48
C GLY A 13 20.64 -32.82 20.84
N GLN A 14 20.39 -33.45 19.69
CA GLN A 14 19.13 -33.20 18.95
C GLN A 14 17.89 -33.74 19.66
N GLN A 15 17.96 -34.90 20.33
CA GLN A 15 16.81 -35.48 21.03
C GLN A 15 16.54 -34.79 22.39
N GLY A 16 17.59 -34.26 23.03
CA GLY A 16 17.48 -33.46 24.25
C GLY A 16 16.96 -32.06 24.00
N GLU A 17 17.43 -31.41 22.93
CA GLU A 17 16.96 -30.09 22.48
C GLU A 17 15.49 -30.14 22.05
N ALA A 18 15.08 -31.15 21.28
CA ALA A 18 13.68 -31.32 20.89
C ALA A 18 12.75 -31.54 22.11
N LYS A 19 13.17 -32.34 23.09
CA LYS A 19 12.41 -32.52 24.34
C LYS A 19 12.34 -31.23 25.16
N HIS A 20 13.43 -30.47 25.21
CA HIS A 20 13.46 -29.20 25.92
C HIS A 20 12.53 -28.17 25.27
N GLN A 21 12.55 -28.09 23.94
CA GLN A 21 11.68 -27.22 23.16
C GLN A 21 10.19 -27.54 23.39
N VAL A 22 9.82 -28.82 23.37
CA VAL A 22 8.43 -29.25 23.66
C VAL A 22 7.99 -28.88 25.08
N LEU A 23 8.90 -28.98 26.07
CA LEU A 23 8.59 -28.57 27.44
C LEU A 23 8.42 -27.05 27.57
N LEU A 24 9.22 -26.27 26.84
CA LEU A 24 9.09 -24.82 26.79
C LEU A 24 7.77 -24.40 26.12
N GLU A 25 7.41 -25.00 25.00
CA GLU A 25 6.13 -24.76 24.32
C GLU A 25 4.93 -25.09 25.22
N LEU A 26 4.99 -26.21 25.94
CA LEU A 26 3.96 -26.59 26.91
C LEU A 26 3.86 -25.60 28.07
N ALA A 27 4.99 -25.16 28.61
CA ALA A 27 5.04 -24.18 29.69
C ALA A 27 4.49 -22.82 29.23
N ASN A 28 4.90 -22.35 28.06
CA ASN A 28 4.43 -21.09 27.47
C ASN A 28 2.92 -21.16 27.20
N SER A 29 2.42 -22.25 26.61
CA SER A 29 0.99 -22.45 26.36
C SER A 29 0.16 -22.49 27.66
N SER A 30 0.65 -23.18 28.69
CA SER A 30 -0.01 -23.24 30.00
C SER A 30 -0.05 -21.86 30.66
N MET A 31 1.06 -21.12 30.63
CA MET A 31 1.16 -19.79 31.21
C MET A 31 0.28 -18.78 30.46
N ALA A 32 0.29 -18.81 29.12
CA ALA A 32 -0.59 -17.98 28.29
C ALA A 32 -2.07 -18.26 28.56
N THR A 33 -2.45 -19.53 28.74
CA THR A 33 -3.83 -19.90 29.09
C THR A 33 -4.23 -19.38 30.48
N PHE A 34 -3.31 -19.44 31.46
CA PHE A 34 -3.54 -18.87 32.78
C PHE A 34 -3.71 -17.35 32.71
N LEU A 35 -2.76 -16.65 32.09
CA LEU A 35 -2.80 -15.19 31.93
C LEU A 35 -4.02 -14.70 31.15
N SER A 36 -4.48 -15.45 30.15
CA SER A 36 -5.72 -15.13 29.41
C SER A 36 -6.97 -15.15 30.31
N LYS A 37 -7.05 -16.09 31.26
CA LYS A 37 -8.14 -16.15 32.26
C LYS A 37 -8.05 -15.02 33.29
N GLU A 38 -6.84 -14.71 33.75
CA GLU A 38 -6.61 -13.60 34.67
C GLU A 38 -6.94 -12.27 34.01
N ARG A 39 -6.48 -12.04 32.77
CA ARG A 39 -6.83 -10.87 31.95
C ARG A 39 -8.35 -10.70 31.85
N THR A 40 -9.07 -11.78 31.54
CA THR A 40 -10.54 -11.75 31.45
C THR A 40 -11.17 -11.35 32.78
N SER A 41 -10.64 -11.84 33.90
CA SER A 41 -11.14 -11.54 35.24
C SER A 41 -10.85 -10.09 35.65
N LEU A 42 -9.69 -9.53 35.28
CA LEU A 42 -9.34 -8.12 35.46
C LEU A 42 -10.27 -7.21 34.66
N LEU A 43 -10.52 -7.53 33.39
CA LEU A 43 -11.43 -6.77 32.52
C LEU A 43 -12.89 -6.82 32.99
N LEU A 44 -13.31 -7.93 33.62
CA LEU A 44 -14.64 -8.06 34.23
C LEU A 44 -14.73 -7.39 35.63
N GLY A 45 -13.69 -6.70 36.07
CA GLY A 45 -13.67 -6.00 37.35
C GLY A 45 -13.71 -6.94 38.56
N ARG A 46 -13.09 -8.14 38.47
CA ARG A 46 -13.02 -9.11 39.56
C ARG A 46 -11.61 -9.21 40.17
N PRO A 47 -11.11 -8.17 40.88
CA PRO A 47 -9.76 -8.16 41.43
C PRO A 47 -9.64 -8.88 42.78
N GLU A 48 -10.57 -9.78 43.11
CA GLU A 48 -10.70 -10.40 44.45
C GLU A 48 -9.45 -11.20 44.88
N ARG A 49 -8.62 -11.59 43.92
CA ARG A 49 -7.40 -12.40 44.12
C ARG A 49 -6.10 -11.59 43.97
N VAL A 50 -6.20 -10.28 43.78
CA VAL A 50 -5.01 -9.42 43.60
C VAL A 50 -4.34 -9.19 44.94
N ASP A 51 -3.06 -9.56 45.03
CA ASP A 51 -2.18 -9.17 46.13
C ASP A 51 -1.71 -7.72 45.92
N TRP A 52 -2.33 -6.81 46.66
CA TRP A 52 -2.09 -5.37 46.54
C TRP A 52 -0.72 -4.94 47.07
N ASP A 53 -0.16 -5.67 48.04
CA ASP A 53 1.12 -5.31 48.63
C ASP A 53 2.25 -5.71 47.69
N ALA A 54 2.19 -6.92 47.12
CA ALA A 54 3.11 -7.35 46.07
C ALA A 54 3.05 -6.41 44.84
N LEU A 55 1.86 -6.00 44.42
CA LEU A 55 1.69 -5.10 43.27
C LEU A 55 2.25 -3.69 43.55
N ARG A 56 2.15 -3.20 44.79
CA ARG A 56 2.75 -1.93 45.20
C ARG A 56 4.27 -2.02 45.24
N GLU A 57 4.84 -3.14 45.68
CA GLU A 57 6.28 -3.37 45.60
C GLU A 57 6.78 -3.34 44.14
N VAL A 58 6.05 -3.99 43.23
CA VAL A 58 6.36 -3.95 41.79
C VAL A 58 6.27 -2.53 41.24
N ALA A 59 5.22 -1.77 41.58
CA ALA A 59 5.08 -0.38 41.14
C ALA A 59 6.22 0.50 41.63
N ASN A 60 6.65 0.33 42.89
CA ASN A 60 7.79 1.04 43.45
C ASN A 60 9.11 0.65 42.77
N ALA A 61 9.31 -0.65 42.50
CA ALA A 61 10.48 -1.15 41.80
C ALA A 61 10.57 -0.57 40.37
N ALA A 62 9.45 -0.58 39.63
CA ALA A 62 9.37 0.01 38.29
C ALA A 62 9.71 1.51 38.28
N ALA A 63 9.20 2.27 39.26
CA ALA A 63 9.53 3.69 39.40
C ALA A 63 11.01 3.90 39.75
N SER A 64 11.57 3.10 40.65
CA SER A 64 12.98 3.19 41.04
C SER A 64 13.94 2.84 39.90
N ALA A 65 13.52 1.94 39.01
CA ALA A 65 14.26 1.56 37.80
C ALA A 65 14.10 2.59 36.67
N GLY A 66 13.30 3.63 36.85
CA GLY A 66 13.02 4.65 35.83
C GLY A 66 12.11 4.18 34.70
N ALA A 67 11.45 3.03 34.85
CA ALA A 67 10.51 2.51 33.85
C ALA A 67 9.19 3.31 33.81
N VAL A 68 8.82 3.94 34.93
CA VAL A 68 7.65 4.83 35.05
C VAL A 68 8.01 6.09 35.82
N ALA A 69 7.40 7.23 35.46
CA ALA A 69 7.72 8.53 36.05
C ALA A 69 7.36 8.65 37.54
N ARG A 70 6.34 7.92 37.99
CA ARG A 70 5.95 7.78 39.40
C ARG A 70 5.35 6.41 39.66
N ALA A 71 5.41 5.96 40.90
CA ALA A 71 4.74 4.73 41.32
C ALA A 71 3.22 4.91 41.27
N ALA A 72 2.52 3.81 40.98
CA ALA A 72 1.07 3.73 41.09
C ALA A 72 0.65 3.77 42.57
N GLU A 73 -0.21 4.72 42.93
CA GLU A 73 -0.61 4.96 44.32
C GLU A 73 -2.05 4.51 44.59
N THR A 74 -2.91 4.61 43.58
CA THR A 74 -4.32 4.23 43.68
C THR A 74 -4.54 2.77 43.28
N LYS A 75 -5.63 2.16 43.75
CA LYS A 75 -6.02 0.81 43.32
C LYS A 75 -6.27 0.73 41.81
N GLU A 76 -6.80 1.79 41.22
CA GLU A 76 -7.06 1.87 39.78
C GLU A 76 -5.75 1.90 38.97
N GLU A 77 -4.78 2.71 39.41
CA GLU A 77 -3.44 2.75 38.79
C GLU A 77 -2.73 1.41 38.93
N LEU A 78 -2.83 0.75 40.08
CA LEU A 78 -2.26 -0.58 40.31
C LEU A 78 -2.92 -1.63 39.40
N LEU A 79 -4.25 -1.61 39.26
CA LEU A 79 -4.96 -2.53 38.34
C LEU A 79 -4.59 -2.29 36.87
N SER A 80 -4.42 -1.03 36.46
CA SER A 80 -3.96 -0.67 35.12
C SER A 80 -2.54 -1.18 34.86
N LEU A 81 -1.63 -1.03 35.83
CA LEU A 81 -0.28 -1.59 35.78
C LEU A 81 -0.32 -3.12 35.66
N LEU A 82 -1.14 -3.79 36.46
CA LEU A 82 -1.29 -5.24 36.41
C LEU A 82 -1.82 -5.71 35.04
N LEU A 83 -2.82 -5.02 34.48
CA LEU A 83 -3.36 -5.33 33.16
C LEU A 83 -2.28 -5.15 32.08
N THR A 84 -1.47 -4.09 32.16
CA THR A 84 -0.34 -3.82 31.26
C THR A 84 0.69 -4.95 31.30
N LEU A 85 1.06 -5.40 32.49
CA LEU A 85 2.00 -6.52 32.67
C LEU A 85 1.43 -7.83 32.13
N VAL A 86 0.15 -8.10 32.38
CA VAL A 86 -0.53 -9.31 31.88
C VAL A 86 -0.61 -9.28 30.36
N ASP A 87 -1.01 -8.17 29.75
CA ASP A 87 -1.10 -8.02 28.28
C ASP A 87 0.28 -8.19 27.62
N THR A 88 1.31 -7.58 28.22
CA THR A 88 2.69 -7.66 27.72
C THR A 88 3.21 -9.08 27.78
N LEU A 89 3.13 -9.74 28.95
CA LEU A 89 3.61 -11.11 29.12
C LEU A 89 2.82 -12.11 28.28
N LEU A 90 1.49 -11.95 28.21
CA LEU A 90 0.64 -12.80 27.40
C LEU A 90 1.03 -12.72 25.93
N PHE A 91 1.21 -11.51 25.40
CA PHE A 91 1.66 -11.32 24.03
C PHE A 91 3.04 -11.93 23.77
N LEU A 92 4.04 -11.65 24.61
CA LEU A 92 5.39 -12.17 24.44
C LEU A 92 5.44 -13.70 24.49
N LEU A 93 4.71 -14.33 25.41
CA LEU A 93 4.63 -15.80 25.54
C LEU A 93 3.95 -16.44 24.33
N MET A 94 2.89 -15.83 23.80
CA MET A 94 2.21 -16.34 22.61
C MET A 94 3.09 -16.23 21.36
N VAL A 95 3.85 -15.13 21.22
CA VAL A 95 4.78 -14.97 20.10
C VAL A 95 5.95 -15.94 20.22
N GLU A 96 6.59 -16.05 21.39
CA GLU A 96 7.71 -16.98 21.62
C GLU A 96 7.29 -18.44 21.43
N GLY A 97 6.06 -18.79 21.82
CA GLY A 97 5.50 -20.13 21.64
C GLY A 97 4.93 -20.43 20.24
N ASP A 98 5.12 -19.54 19.26
CA ASP A 98 4.54 -19.64 17.91
C ASP A 98 3.00 -19.90 17.91
N ASP A 99 2.29 -19.32 18.88
CA ASP A 99 0.83 -19.45 18.99
C ASP A 99 0.12 -18.42 18.11
N GLU A 100 -0.35 -18.85 16.93
CA GLU A 100 -1.05 -18.02 15.92
C GLU A 100 -2.17 -17.12 16.46
N ARG A 101 -2.72 -17.42 17.64
CA ARG A 101 -3.72 -16.58 18.30
C ARG A 101 -3.18 -15.19 18.71
N TRP A 102 -1.86 -14.96 18.73
CA TRP A 102 -1.27 -13.67 19.08
C TRP A 102 -1.75 -12.55 18.13
N LYS A 103 -1.97 -12.86 16.84
CA LYS A 103 -2.52 -11.90 15.87
C LYS A 103 -3.94 -11.49 16.23
N GLY A 104 -4.78 -12.47 16.59
CA GLY A 104 -6.15 -12.21 17.04
C GLY A 104 -6.21 -11.46 18.37
N PHE A 105 -5.23 -11.67 19.24
CA PHE A 105 -5.08 -10.91 20.49
C PHE A 105 -4.75 -9.44 20.24
N LEU A 106 -3.81 -9.14 19.34
CA LEU A 106 -3.43 -7.76 18.98
C LEU A 106 -4.51 -7.04 18.16
N LEU A 107 -5.03 -7.70 17.12
CA LEU A 107 -5.95 -7.11 16.14
C LEU A 107 -7.42 -7.18 16.57
N GLY A 108 -7.73 -7.88 17.66
CA GLY A 108 -9.08 -8.01 18.20
C GLY A 108 -9.67 -6.66 18.61
N SER A 109 -10.86 -6.36 18.11
CA SER A 109 -11.60 -5.12 18.40
C SER A 109 -12.36 -5.13 19.74
N GLN A 110 -12.40 -6.28 20.41
CA GLN A 110 -13.34 -6.53 21.50
C GLN A 110 -12.87 -5.99 22.86
N GLN A 111 -11.56 -5.78 23.08
CA GLN A 111 -11.03 -5.43 24.39
C GLN A 111 -9.81 -4.49 24.28
N PRO A 112 -9.68 -3.51 25.19
CA PRO A 112 -8.53 -2.62 25.20
C PRO A 112 -7.25 -3.44 25.44
N LEU A 113 -6.22 -3.13 24.65
CA LEU A 113 -4.89 -3.70 24.79
C LEU A 113 -4.00 -2.62 25.43
N THR A 114 -3.30 -2.98 26.50
CA THR A 114 -2.54 -2.04 27.33
C THR A 114 -1.03 -2.18 27.20
N CYS A 115 -0.52 -3.21 26.52
CA CYS A 115 0.92 -3.36 26.28
C CYS A 115 1.47 -2.26 25.37
N SER A 116 2.74 -1.88 25.56
CA SER A 116 3.44 -0.86 24.77
C SER A 116 4.45 -1.48 23.80
N VAL A 117 4.71 -0.76 22.70
CA VAL A 117 5.71 -1.20 21.69
C VAL A 117 7.10 -1.24 22.32
N GLU A 118 7.42 -0.27 23.16
CA GLU A 118 8.69 -0.08 23.84
C GLU A 118 9.03 -1.29 24.72
N ASP A 119 8.05 -1.77 25.50
CA ASP A 119 8.23 -2.92 26.40
C ASP A 119 8.47 -4.23 25.64
N CYS A 120 7.89 -4.36 24.43
CA CYS A 120 7.98 -5.59 23.65
C CYS A 120 9.16 -5.60 22.67
N ARG A 121 9.64 -4.42 22.23
CA ARG A 121 10.56 -4.26 21.10
C ARG A 121 11.85 -5.07 21.24
N GLU A 122 12.57 -4.90 22.35
CA GLU A 122 13.87 -5.56 22.54
C GLU A 122 13.73 -7.08 22.58
N PHE A 123 12.66 -7.58 23.23
CA PHE A 123 12.40 -9.01 23.33
C PHE A 123 12.09 -9.60 21.95
N LEU A 124 11.15 -9.01 21.19
CA LEU A 124 10.74 -9.51 19.88
C LEU A 124 11.90 -9.56 18.89
N LEU A 125 12.76 -8.54 18.88
CA LEU A 125 13.98 -8.54 18.07
C LEU A 125 14.98 -9.60 18.53
N SER A 126 15.04 -9.89 19.84
CA SER A 126 15.96 -10.89 20.38
C SER A 126 15.61 -12.34 20.05
N ILE A 127 14.33 -12.61 19.74
CA ILE A 127 13.83 -13.93 19.34
C ILE A 127 13.59 -14.03 17.82
N ASP A 128 14.15 -13.10 17.03
CA ASP A 128 13.99 -13.03 15.58
C ASP A 128 12.51 -13.01 15.13
N ARG A 129 11.66 -12.28 15.87
CA ARG A 129 10.23 -12.03 15.56
C ARG A 129 9.93 -10.57 15.20
N PRO A 130 10.61 -9.98 14.19
CA PRO A 130 10.33 -8.62 13.74
C PRO A 130 8.95 -8.47 13.08
N ASP A 131 8.35 -9.57 12.61
CA ASP A 131 6.98 -9.65 12.08
C ASP A 131 5.95 -9.24 13.14
N ALA A 132 6.05 -9.80 14.34
CA ALA A 132 5.15 -9.48 15.45
C ALA A 132 5.30 -8.02 15.88
N LEU A 133 6.52 -7.48 15.84
CA LEU A 133 6.78 -6.06 16.11
C LEU A 133 6.14 -5.18 15.04
N ALA A 134 6.22 -5.55 13.76
CA ALA A 134 5.62 -4.79 12.66
C ALA A 134 4.08 -4.74 12.75
N VAL A 135 3.44 -5.87 13.09
CA VAL A 135 1.99 -5.93 13.36
C VAL A 135 1.61 -5.07 14.56
N MET A 136 2.40 -5.11 15.63
CA MET A 136 2.18 -4.28 16.81
C MET A 136 2.29 -2.79 16.48
N LEU A 137 3.34 -2.38 15.76
CA LEU A 137 3.52 -1.00 15.28
C LEU A 137 2.32 -0.52 14.47
N SER A 138 1.82 -1.35 13.54
CA SER A 138 0.62 -1.06 12.77
C SER A 138 -0.61 -0.85 13.68
N ARG A 139 -0.82 -1.74 14.66
CA ARG A 139 -1.96 -1.68 15.58
C ARG A 139 -2.01 -0.41 16.42
N PHE A 140 -0.85 0.12 16.80
CA PHE A 140 -0.70 1.35 17.60
C PHE A 140 -0.54 2.63 16.75
N GLY A 141 -0.75 2.56 15.43
CA GLY A 141 -0.72 3.73 14.56
C GLY A 141 0.68 4.18 14.13
N PHE A 142 1.73 3.43 14.48
CA PHE A 142 3.10 3.69 14.02
C PHE A 142 3.34 3.14 12.60
N ARG A 143 2.52 3.60 11.64
CA ARG A 143 2.49 3.08 10.26
C ARG A 143 3.84 3.12 9.56
N GLU A 144 4.58 4.22 9.66
CA GLU A 144 5.89 4.35 9.00
C GLU A 144 6.93 3.38 9.54
N GLN A 145 6.95 3.20 10.86
CA GLN A 145 7.84 2.24 11.51
C GLN A 145 7.44 0.81 11.13
N ALA A 146 6.14 0.51 11.04
CA ALA A 146 5.66 -0.78 10.55
C ALA A 146 6.09 -1.04 9.10
N LEU A 147 5.94 -0.06 8.21
CA LEU A 147 6.41 -0.14 6.82
C LEU A 147 7.92 -0.33 6.74
N GLU A 148 8.70 0.37 7.56
CA GLU A 148 10.15 0.21 7.61
C GLU A 148 10.54 -1.21 8.05
N MET A 149 9.89 -1.73 9.10
CA MET A 149 10.12 -3.09 9.59
C MET A 149 9.79 -4.14 8.53
N TRP A 150 8.63 -4.03 7.88
CA TRP A 150 8.25 -4.92 6.79
C TRP A 150 9.17 -4.82 5.58
N ALA A 151 9.61 -3.61 5.22
CA ALA A 151 10.57 -3.44 4.13
C ALA A 151 11.91 -4.11 4.42
N LYS A 152 12.41 -4.01 5.67
CA LYS A 152 13.62 -4.72 6.10
C LYS A 152 13.45 -6.24 6.05
N ILE A 153 12.28 -6.75 6.43
CA ILE A 153 11.91 -8.17 6.31
C ILE A 153 11.92 -8.62 4.85
N VAL A 154 11.21 -7.91 3.96
CA VAL A 154 11.08 -8.26 2.53
C VAL A 154 12.43 -8.21 1.81
N LYS A 155 13.31 -7.27 2.17
CA LYS A 155 14.68 -7.19 1.64
C LYS A 155 15.62 -8.25 2.21
N GLY A 156 15.22 -8.99 3.24
CA GLY A 156 16.07 -9.97 3.93
C GLY A 156 17.16 -9.32 4.81
N GLU A 157 16.99 -8.07 5.23
CA GLU A 157 17.92 -7.36 6.12
C GLU A 157 17.78 -7.81 7.59
N LEU A 158 16.63 -8.38 7.96
CA LEU A 158 16.35 -8.90 9.30
C LEU A 158 16.25 -10.43 9.29
N ARG A 159 16.71 -11.05 10.37
CA ARG A 159 16.48 -12.47 10.63
C ARG A 159 15.05 -12.67 11.09
N ILE A 160 14.45 -13.76 10.62
CA ILE A 160 13.06 -14.12 10.90
C ILE A 160 13.06 -15.58 11.31
N ALA A 161 12.36 -15.90 12.40
CA ALA A 161 12.19 -17.27 12.84
C ALA A 161 11.49 -18.10 11.74
N PRO A 162 11.89 -19.37 11.50
CA PRO A 162 11.45 -20.16 10.34
C PRO A 162 9.94 -20.36 10.17
N ARG A 163 9.15 -20.18 11.23
CA ARG A 163 7.69 -20.34 11.25
C ARG A 163 6.91 -19.04 11.31
N ALA A 164 7.59 -17.89 11.36
CA ALA A 164 6.97 -16.62 11.71
C ALA A 164 6.24 -15.95 10.55
N THR A 165 6.94 -15.65 9.45
CA THR A 165 6.38 -14.91 8.31
C THR A 165 7.20 -15.18 7.05
N THR A 166 6.51 -15.34 5.92
CA THR A 166 7.14 -15.42 4.60
C THR A 166 7.30 -14.03 3.98
N VAL A 167 8.17 -13.92 2.97
CA VAL A 167 8.31 -12.67 2.18
C VAL A 167 6.97 -12.25 1.56
N SER A 168 6.15 -13.21 1.14
CA SER A 168 4.82 -12.95 0.56
C SER A 168 3.88 -12.30 1.57
N ASP A 169 3.86 -12.77 2.82
CA ASP A 169 2.99 -12.18 3.85
C ASP A 169 3.46 -10.76 4.17
N GLY A 170 4.78 -10.53 4.25
CA GLY A 170 5.33 -9.18 4.43
C GLY A 170 4.94 -8.21 3.30
N VAL A 171 4.91 -8.69 2.05
CA VAL A 171 4.47 -7.88 0.89
C VAL A 171 2.97 -7.55 1.00
N GLN A 172 2.14 -8.49 1.43
CA GLN A 172 0.70 -8.26 1.63
C GLN A 172 0.43 -7.25 2.76
N GLU A 173 1.18 -7.33 3.87
CA GLU A 173 1.09 -6.37 4.97
C GLU A 173 1.54 -4.97 4.54
N MET A 174 2.63 -4.86 3.77
CA MET A 174 3.04 -3.58 3.16
C MET A 174 1.96 -3.01 2.23
N LEU A 175 1.34 -3.86 1.40
CA LEU A 175 0.25 -3.46 0.51
C LEU A 175 -0.94 -2.92 1.31
N ALA A 176 -1.35 -3.61 2.38
CA ALA A 176 -2.44 -3.18 3.25
C ALA A 176 -2.13 -1.84 3.94
N LEU A 177 -0.91 -1.66 4.45
CA LEU A 177 -0.47 -0.42 5.08
C LEU A 177 -0.38 0.75 4.09
N LEU A 178 0.04 0.50 2.85
CA LEU A 178 0.07 1.54 1.81
C LEU A 178 -1.34 1.88 1.31
N HIS A 179 -2.28 0.93 1.34
CA HIS A 179 -3.66 1.14 0.90
C HIS A 179 -4.57 1.77 1.95
N ALA A 180 -4.25 1.65 3.25
CA ALA A 180 -4.99 2.27 4.33
C ALA A 180 -4.43 3.68 4.64
N PRO A 181 -4.99 4.76 4.07
CA PRO A 181 -4.67 6.10 4.55
C PRO A 181 -5.06 6.20 6.03
N GLU A 182 -4.30 6.97 6.81
CA GLU A 182 -4.51 7.19 8.24
C GLU A 182 -5.97 7.60 8.53
N LEU A 183 -6.83 6.62 8.85
CA LEU A 183 -8.24 6.84 9.20
C LEU A 183 -8.45 7.05 10.71
N LEU A 184 -7.35 7.16 11.49
CA LEU A 184 -7.40 7.27 12.94
C LEU A 184 -6.37 8.30 13.42
N GLY A 185 -6.71 9.57 13.24
CA GLY A 185 -6.08 10.71 13.89
C GLY A 185 -7.14 11.54 14.60
N ASP A 186 -7.71 11.03 15.70
CA ASP A 186 -8.46 11.83 16.67
C ASP A 186 -7.46 12.66 17.49
N SER A 187 -6.86 13.66 16.83
CA SER A 187 -6.11 14.70 17.51
C SER A 187 -6.39 16.00 16.78
N GLY A 188 -7.43 16.71 17.23
CA GLY A 188 -7.69 18.06 16.79
C GLY A 188 -6.51 18.96 17.17
N HIS A 189 -5.60 19.21 16.24
CA HIS A 189 -4.69 20.36 16.23
C HIS A 189 -4.22 20.68 14.80
N GLU A 190 -4.68 21.84 14.33
CA GLU A 190 -4.02 22.84 13.46
C GLU A 190 -3.59 22.49 12.02
N ASP A 191 -4.49 22.79 11.07
CA ASP A 191 -4.36 23.71 9.92
C ASP A 191 -3.12 23.67 8.98
N SER A 192 -2.13 22.78 9.18
CA SER A 192 -0.98 22.54 8.25
C SER A 192 -0.76 21.06 7.89
N VAL A 193 -1.70 20.21 8.30
CA VAL A 193 -1.55 18.75 8.33
C VAL A 193 -1.73 18.15 6.94
N GLN A 194 -2.66 18.64 6.10
CA GLN A 194 -3.00 17.99 4.83
C GLN A 194 -1.93 18.03 3.72
N MET A 195 -1.19 19.14 3.55
CA MET A 195 -0.09 19.22 2.57
C MET A 195 1.11 18.35 2.97
N LYS A 196 1.43 18.32 4.27
CA LYS A 196 2.44 17.41 4.82
C LYS A 196 1.99 15.97 4.65
N ASP A 197 0.71 15.68 4.87
CA ASP A 197 0.17 14.34 4.68
C ASP A 197 0.25 13.89 3.22
N LYS A 198 -0.08 14.76 2.26
CA LYS A 198 0.08 14.44 0.83
C LYS A 198 1.53 14.12 0.48
N GLN A 199 2.46 15.01 0.83
CA GLN A 199 3.88 14.80 0.54
C GLN A 199 4.42 13.55 1.23
N ARG A 200 4.00 13.31 2.48
CA ARG A 200 4.36 12.13 3.27
C ARG A 200 3.82 10.85 2.64
N GLU A 201 2.57 10.82 2.21
CA GLU A 201 1.99 9.67 1.49
C GLU A 201 2.73 9.40 0.17
N GLU A 202 3.04 10.45 -0.60
CA GLU A 202 3.82 10.33 -1.83
C GLU A 202 5.25 9.85 -1.57
N GLU A 203 5.90 10.29 -0.48
CA GLU A 203 7.21 9.82 -0.04
C GLU A 203 7.18 8.34 0.38
N LEU A 204 6.16 7.92 1.13
CA LEU A 204 5.97 6.52 1.53
C LEU A 204 5.74 5.64 0.31
N LEU A 205 4.90 6.07 -0.64
CA LEU A 205 4.69 5.37 -1.91
C LEU A 205 5.98 5.32 -2.73
N ALA A 206 6.70 6.43 -2.86
CA ALA A 206 7.97 6.48 -3.59
C ALA A 206 9.00 5.51 -3.02
N ARG A 207 9.04 5.36 -1.69
CA ARG A 207 10.00 4.51 -0.99
C ARG A 207 9.61 3.03 -0.98
N TYR A 208 8.34 2.69 -0.79
CA TYR A 208 7.91 1.33 -0.50
C TYR A 208 7.12 0.66 -1.62
N ALA A 209 6.40 1.41 -2.47
CA ALA A 209 5.67 0.82 -3.59
C ALA A 209 6.57 0.01 -4.56
N PRO A 210 7.83 0.41 -4.85
CA PRO A 210 8.72 -0.40 -5.69
C PRO A 210 8.98 -1.82 -5.15
N LEU A 211 8.98 -2.01 -3.82
CA LEU A 211 9.18 -3.32 -3.21
C LEU A 211 7.98 -4.24 -3.45
N VAL A 212 6.78 -3.69 -3.29
CA VAL A 212 5.52 -4.40 -3.51
C VAL A 212 5.33 -4.69 -5.00
N LEU A 213 5.61 -3.70 -5.87
CA LEU A 213 5.54 -3.85 -7.33
C LEU A 213 6.52 -4.90 -7.86
N ARG A 214 7.72 -5.02 -7.29
CA ARG A 214 8.67 -6.07 -7.69
C ARG A 214 8.17 -7.46 -7.33
N ALA A 215 7.55 -7.62 -6.16
CA ALA A 215 7.11 -8.91 -5.66
C ALA A 215 5.78 -9.37 -6.28
N ASP A 216 4.79 -8.48 -6.36
CA ASP A 216 3.47 -8.75 -6.95
C ASP A 216 2.91 -7.49 -7.64
N PRO A 217 3.24 -7.29 -8.94
CA PRO A 217 2.74 -6.17 -9.71
C PRO A 217 1.21 -6.19 -9.88
N THR A 218 0.58 -7.37 -9.83
CA THR A 218 -0.85 -7.51 -10.07
C THR A 218 -1.68 -7.05 -8.88
N SER A 219 -1.29 -7.43 -7.65
CA SER A 219 -1.94 -6.95 -6.44
C SER A 219 -1.57 -5.50 -6.13
N ALA A 220 -0.33 -5.09 -6.40
CA ALA A 220 0.13 -3.70 -6.24
C ALA A 220 -0.67 -2.69 -7.06
N ARG A 221 -1.37 -3.14 -8.12
CA ARG A 221 -2.31 -2.33 -8.87
C ARG A 221 -3.36 -1.67 -7.97
N GLN A 222 -3.79 -2.32 -6.90
CA GLN A 222 -4.80 -1.77 -5.98
C GLN A 222 -4.34 -0.50 -5.25
N LEU A 223 -3.03 -0.21 -5.20
CA LEU A 223 -2.49 1.03 -4.65
C LEU A 223 -2.87 2.26 -5.48
N PHE A 224 -3.01 2.09 -6.79
CA PHE A 224 -3.16 3.22 -7.72
C PHE A 224 -4.55 3.28 -8.38
N PHE A 225 -5.26 2.16 -8.39
CA PHE A 225 -6.55 1.99 -9.04
C PHE A 225 -7.65 2.01 -7.97
N SER A 226 -7.91 3.18 -7.39
CA SER A 226 -8.93 3.36 -6.34
C SER A 226 -10.35 3.30 -6.89
N SER A 227 -11.30 2.76 -6.12
CA SER A 227 -12.72 2.76 -6.51
C SER A 227 -13.24 4.17 -6.81
N PRO A 228 -14.02 4.36 -7.91
CA PRO A 228 -14.60 5.64 -8.26
C PRO A 228 -15.47 6.19 -7.11
N GLY A 229 -15.25 7.44 -6.72
CA GLY A 229 -16.01 8.14 -5.67
C GLY A 229 -15.28 8.33 -4.33
N THR A 230 -14.05 7.84 -4.18
CA THR A 230 -13.23 8.14 -2.99
C THR A 230 -12.35 9.38 -3.21
N THR A 231 -12.39 10.33 -2.27
CA THR A 231 -11.55 11.54 -2.26
C THR A 231 -10.05 11.23 -2.19
N SER A 232 -9.67 9.98 -1.86
CA SER A 232 -8.27 9.53 -1.83
C SER A 232 -7.58 9.51 -3.20
N ARG A 233 -8.34 9.42 -4.30
CA ARG A 233 -7.78 9.35 -5.67
C ARG A 233 -6.95 10.58 -6.04
N TYR A 234 -7.27 11.74 -5.48
CA TYR A 234 -6.60 13.01 -5.79
C TYR A 234 -5.40 13.32 -4.87
N ARG A 235 -5.15 12.46 -3.87
CA ARG A 235 -4.03 12.61 -2.94
C ARG A 235 -2.69 12.19 -3.53
N ILE A 236 -2.67 11.52 -4.68
CA ILE A 236 -1.44 11.02 -5.28
C ILE A 236 -1.28 11.61 -6.69
N SER A 237 -0.13 12.20 -6.97
CA SER A 237 0.26 12.68 -8.30
C SER A 237 0.18 11.57 -9.37
N PRO A 238 -0.58 11.76 -10.47
CA PRO A 238 -0.58 10.84 -11.60
C PRO A 238 0.83 10.63 -12.17
N THR A 239 1.64 11.69 -12.20
CA THR A 239 3.02 11.64 -12.68
C THR A 239 3.90 10.74 -11.82
N LEU A 240 3.74 10.80 -10.50
CA LEU A 240 4.44 9.90 -9.57
C LEU A 240 4.08 8.44 -9.82
N VAL A 241 2.79 8.14 -9.99
CA VAL A 241 2.34 6.76 -10.27
C VAL A 241 2.93 6.23 -11.57
N VAL A 242 2.91 7.02 -12.65
CA VAL A 242 3.50 6.61 -13.93
C VAL A 242 4.99 6.32 -13.76
N LYS A 243 5.75 7.14 -13.01
CA LYS A 243 7.17 6.88 -12.71
C LYS A 243 7.37 5.59 -11.91
N LEU A 244 6.49 5.30 -10.94
CA LEU A 244 6.55 4.05 -10.17
C LEU A 244 6.29 2.82 -11.03
N LEU A 245 5.30 2.89 -11.92
CA LEU A 245 4.98 1.81 -12.85
C LEU A 245 6.07 1.59 -13.91
N GLN A 246 6.82 2.64 -14.28
CA GLN A 246 8.01 2.51 -15.13
C GLN A 246 9.15 1.72 -14.48
N GLY A 247 9.18 1.63 -13.14
CA GLY A 247 10.18 0.88 -12.40
C GLY A 247 9.96 -0.64 -12.35
N VAL A 248 8.88 -1.15 -12.93
CA VAL A 248 8.57 -2.60 -12.99
C VAL A 248 9.55 -3.30 -13.94
N GLU A 249 10.15 -4.40 -13.48
CA GLU A 249 11.23 -5.11 -14.20
C GLU A 249 10.81 -5.70 -15.54
N ASP A 250 9.55 -6.14 -15.67
CA ASP A 250 8.97 -6.61 -16.94
C ASP A 250 8.46 -5.41 -17.77
N PRO A 251 9.08 -5.09 -18.93
CA PRO A 251 8.68 -3.96 -19.76
C PRO A 251 7.27 -4.09 -20.33
N CYS A 252 6.85 -5.30 -20.70
CA CYS A 252 5.52 -5.55 -21.28
C CYS A 252 4.43 -5.40 -20.22
N LEU A 253 4.67 -5.87 -19.00
CA LEU A 253 3.77 -5.66 -17.87
C LEU A 253 3.73 -4.19 -17.43
N SER A 254 4.90 -3.54 -17.35
CA SER A 254 5.02 -2.11 -17.05
C SER A 254 4.21 -1.27 -18.02
N GLN A 255 4.35 -1.50 -19.32
CA GLN A 255 3.61 -0.77 -20.35
C GLN A 255 2.09 -0.97 -20.22
N ARG A 256 1.63 -2.22 -19.99
CA ARG A 256 0.20 -2.52 -19.78
C ARG A 256 -0.37 -1.85 -18.52
N LEU A 257 0.39 -1.84 -17.43
CA LEU A 257 -0.03 -1.19 -16.18
C LEU A 257 -0.10 0.33 -16.35
N GLN A 258 0.91 0.94 -16.98
CA GLN A 258 0.91 2.37 -17.28
C GLN A 258 -0.27 2.76 -18.17
N GLU A 259 -0.50 2.03 -19.25
CA GLU A 259 -1.62 2.29 -20.15
C GLU A 259 -2.96 2.17 -19.42
N SER A 260 -3.15 1.12 -18.62
CA SER A 260 -4.39 0.94 -17.88
C SER A 260 -4.61 2.05 -16.85
N PHE A 261 -3.54 2.55 -16.20
CA PHE A 261 -3.63 3.63 -15.23
C PHE A 261 -3.96 4.96 -15.92
N ILE A 262 -3.25 5.28 -16.99
CA ILE A 262 -3.47 6.51 -17.77
C ILE A 262 -4.89 6.49 -18.36
N GLU A 263 -5.36 5.35 -18.89
CA GLU A 263 -6.73 5.21 -19.38
C GLU A 263 -7.75 5.51 -18.27
N GLU A 264 -7.54 5.01 -17.05
CA GLU A 264 -8.44 5.32 -15.92
C GLU A 264 -8.43 6.81 -15.58
N VAL A 265 -7.24 7.41 -15.44
CA VAL A 265 -7.07 8.82 -15.08
C VAL A 265 -7.62 9.77 -16.15
N VAL A 266 -7.44 9.45 -17.43
CA VAL A 266 -7.85 10.34 -18.53
C VAL A 266 -9.32 10.13 -18.92
N MET A 267 -9.79 8.88 -18.99
CA MET A 267 -11.10 8.55 -19.55
C MET A 267 -12.18 8.34 -18.49
N LYS A 268 -11.82 7.96 -17.26
CA LYS A 268 -12.78 7.61 -16.19
C LYS A 268 -12.75 8.55 -15.00
N ALA A 269 -11.82 9.51 -14.95
CA ALA A 269 -11.86 10.55 -13.93
C ALA A 269 -13.09 11.45 -14.13
N PRO A 270 -13.91 11.68 -13.09
CA PRO A 270 -15.00 12.63 -13.19
C PRO A 270 -14.41 14.02 -13.42
N ASP A 271 -14.99 14.77 -14.37
CA ASP A 271 -14.63 16.17 -14.61
C ASP A 271 -15.16 17.08 -13.46
N GLU A 272 -16.02 16.54 -12.58
CA GLU A 272 -16.62 17.22 -11.43
C GLU A 272 -15.74 17.18 -10.18
N GLN A 273 -15.69 18.30 -9.45
CA GLN A 273 -15.03 18.40 -8.15
C GLN A 273 -15.57 17.34 -7.17
N PRO A 274 -14.72 16.71 -6.34
CA PRO A 274 -15.22 15.91 -5.23
C PRO A 274 -16.18 16.75 -4.38
N GLN A 275 -17.37 16.21 -4.09
CA GLN A 275 -18.31 16.87 -3.20
C GLN A 275 -17.71 16.92 -1.79
N THR A 276 -17.12 18.06 -1.43
CA THR A 276 -16.71 18.37 -0.06
C THR A 276 -17.97 18.53 0.79
N CYS A 277 -18.04 17.81 1.91
CA CYS A 277 -19.21 17.83 2.79
C CYS A 277 -19.37 19.24 3.40
N CYS A 278 -20.60 19.68 3.67
CA CYS A 278 -20.94 21.05 4.14
C CYS A 278 -20.36 21.46 5.52
N GLN A 279 -19.38 20.72 6.05
CA GLN A 279 -18.80 20.90 7.38
C GLN A 279 -17.28 21.18 7.35
N GLU A 280 -16.64 21.19 6.17
CA GLU A 280 -15.21 21.52 6.03
C GLU A 280 -14.98 23.03 6.15
N LYS A 281 -13.87 23.46 6.77
CA LYS A 281 -13.52 24.88 6.82
C LYS A 281 -13.29 25.39 5.40
N GLU A 282 -13.59 26.67 5.16
CA GLU A 282 -13.46 27.29 3.83
C GLU A 282 -12.02 27.20 3.28
N GLU A 283 -11.02 27.27 4.17
CA GLU A 283 -9.59 27.10 3.84
C GLU A 283 -9.24 25.67 3.42
N ASP A 284 -9.78 24.65 4.10
CA ASP A 284 -9.59 23.24 3.75
C ASP A 284 -10.15 22.94 2.35
N ARG A 285 -11.28 23.59 2.03
CA ARG A 285 -11.91 23.50 0.72
C ARG A 285 -11.07 24.14 -0.39
N GLU A 286 -10.54 25.35 -0.17
CA GLU A 286 -9.67 26.00 -1.15
C GLU A 286 -8.42 25.17 -1.45
N GLU A 287 -7.81 24.56 -0.42
CA GLU A 287 -6.63 23.73 -0.59
C GLU A 287 -6.94 22.44 -1.37
N ALA A 288 -8.05 21.76 -1.03
CA ALA A 288 -8.53 20.61 -1.77
C ALA A 288 -8.82 20.95 -3.25
N GLU A 289 -9.39 22.12 -3.52
CA GLU A 289 -9.63 22.61 -4.87
C GLU A 289 -8.31 22.87 -5.64
N ARG A 290 -7.30 23.46 -5.00
CA ARG A 290 -5.96 23.63 -5.61
C ARG A 290 -5.30 22.30 -5.91
N GLN A 291 -5.37 21.33 -5.00
CA GLN A 291 -4.82 19.99 -5.20
C GLN A 291 -5.52 19.25 -6.33
N PHE A 292 -6.84 19.34 -6.39
CA PHE A 292 -7.63 18.78 -7.48
C PHE A 292 -7.27 19.43 -8.82
N ALA A 293 -7.09 20.75 -8.88
CA ALA A 293 -6.69 21.46 -10.09
C ALA A 293 -5.29 21.03 -10.59
N LEU A 294 -4.31 20.88 -9.68
CA LEU A 294 -2.98 20.37 -10.02
C LEU A 294 -3.05 18.93 -10.52
N TRP A 295 -3.81 18.07 -9.84
CA TRP A 295 -4.02 16.68 -10.25
C TRP A 295 -4.65 16.61 -11.65
N GLN A 296 -5.66 17.46 -11.92
CA GLN A 296 -6.27 17.54 -13.24
C GLN A 296 -5.28 18.01 -14.31
N GLN A 297 -4.41 18.96 -13.99
CA GLN A 297 -3.39 19.42 -14.92
C GLN A 297 -2.45 18.27 -15.31
N GLU A 298 -1.95 17.52 -14.34
CA GLU A 298 -1.12 16.35 -14.61
C GLU A 298 -1.88 15.29 -15.43
N ALA A 299 -3.14 15.01 -15.10
CA ALA A 299 -3.98 14.10 -15.87
C ALA A 299 -4.18 14.56 -17.33
N ARG A 300 -4.26 15.88 -17.56
CA ARG A 300 -4.36 16.47 -18.90
C ARG A 300 -3.08 16.29 -19.70
N GLU A 301 -1.92 16.44 -19.07
CA GLU A 301 -0.61 16.22 -19.72
C GLU A 301 -0.45 14.76 -20.21
N LEU A 302 -1.08 13.80 -19.52
CA LEU A 302 -1.09 12.39 -19.92
C LEU A 302 -1.98 12.08 -21.14
N GLN A 303 -2.85 13.00 -21.58
CA GLN A 303 -3.73 12.78 -22.75
C GLN A 303 -2.93 12.51 -24.02
N THR A 304 -1.84 13.25 -24.23
CA THR A 304 -0.94 13.06 -25.37
C THR A 304 -0.28 11.67 -25.33
N GLN A 305 0.14 11.23 -24.15
CA GLN A 305 0.78 9.93 -23.97
C GLN A 305 -0.19 8.77 -24.25
N LEU A 306 -1.43 8.88 -23.77
CA LEU A 306 -2.47 7.88 -24.04
C LEU A 306 -2.79 7.77 -25.53
N ALA A 307 -2.99 8.92 -26.19
CA ALA A 307 -3.26 8.97 -27.62
C ALA A 307 -2.12 8.35 -28.43
N LYS A 308 -0.86 8.67 -28.11
CA LYS A 308 0.32 8.05 -28.72
C LYS A 308 0.32 6.53 -28.54
N THR A 309 -0.01 6.04 -27.35
CA THR A 309 -0.03 4.61 -27.03
C THR A 309 -1.09 3.87 -27.86
N TYR A 310 -2.30 4.42 -27.98
CA TYR A 310 -3.35 3.83 -28.82
C TYR A 310 -2.97 3.86 -30.31
N ILE A 311 -2.40 4.96 -30.80
CA ILE A 311 -1.91 5.05 -32.18
C ILE A 311 -0.83 3.99 -32.43
N ASP A 312 0.17 3.89 -31.56
CA ASP A 312 1.26 2.91 -31.71
C ASP A 312 0.73 1.47 -31.71
N ARG A 313 -0.25 1.17 -30.86
CA ARG A 313 -0.92 -0.15 -30.86
C ARG A 313 -1.64 -0.40 -32.18
N LEU A 314 -2.44 0.54 -32.68
CA LEU A 314 -3.16 0.39 -33.95
C LEU A 314 -2.20 0.27 -35.13
N LEU A 315 -1.11 1.02 -35.14
CA LEU A 315 -0.09 0.94 -36.19
C LEU A 315 0.67 -0.39 -36.14
N ALA A 316 0.94 -0.93 -34.96
CA ALA A 316 1.54 -2.26 -34.79
C ALA A 316 0.59 -3.39 -35.22
N SER A 317 -0.72 -3.24 -34.98
CA SER A 317 -1.78 -4.15 -35.41
C SER A 317 -2.17 -3.98 -36.90
N SER A 318 -1.33 -3.34 -37.72
CA SER A 318 -1.67 -3.00 -39.11
C SER A 318 -2.31 -4.18 -39.85
N PRO A 319 -3.44 -4.00 -40.54
CA PRO A 319 -3.98 -5.03 -41.41
C PRO A 319 -2.93 -5.31 -42.48
N SER A 320 -2.25 -6.45 -42.37
CA SER A 320 -1.20 -6.84 -43.29
C SER A 320 -1.73 -6.74 -44.72
N ALA A 321 -1.04 -5.97 -45.56
CA ALA A 321 -1.32 -5.81 -47.00
C ALA A 321 -1.25 -7.12 -47.82
N THR A 322 -1.11 -8.26 -47.15
CA THR A 322 -0.96 -9.61 -47.70
C THR A 322 -2.19 -10.49 -47.50
N GLU A 323 -3.19 -10.05 -46.72
CA GLU A 323 -4.46 -10.77 -46.61
C GLU A 323 -5.54 -10.14 -47.51
N ALA A 324 -6.23 -11.01 -48.24
CA ALA A 324 -7.31 -10.72 -49.17
C ALA A 324 -8.35 -9.72 -48.61
N PRO A 325 -9.07 -8.96 -49.47
CA PRO A 325 -10.03 -7.95 -49.05
C PRO A 325 -11.14 -8.59 -48.22
N GLY A 326 -11.03 -8.49 -46.90
CA GLY A 326 -11.84 -9.24 -45.95
C GLY A 326 -11.20 -9.45 -44.57
N GLY A 327 -9.92 -9.08 -44.37
CA GLY A 327 -9.27 -9.08 -43.06
C GLY A 327 -10.04 -8.21 -42.06
N GLN A 328 -10.89 -8.84 -41.26
CA GLN A 328 -11.61 -8.18 -40.17
C GLN A 328 -10.59 -7.79 -39.11
N MET A 329 -10.56 -6.49 -38.80
CA MET A 329 -9.82 -5.93 -37.68
C MET A 329 -10.19 -6.68 -36.40
N GLN A 330 -9.20 -7.10 -35.62
CA GLN A 330 -9.43 -7.86 -34.40
C GLN A 330 -10.39 -7.09 -33.47
N PRO A 331 -11.31 -7.74 -32.74
CA PRO A 331 -12.26 -7.06 -31.85
C PRO A 331 -11.59 -6.11 -30.85
N GLY A 332 -10.38 -6.44 -30.38
CA GLY A 332 -9.60 -5.59 -29.48
C GLY A 332 -9.07 -4.31 -30.13
N ASP A 333 -8.70 -4.36 -31.42
CA ASP A 333 -8.23 -3.16 -32.13
C ASP A 333 -9.40 -2.20 -32.43
N VAL A 334 -10.61 -2.74 -32.65
CA VAL A 334 -11.82 -1.93 -32.83
C VAL A 334 -12.14 -1.14 -31.55
N ASP A 335 -12.08 -1.79 -30.38
CA ASP A 335 -12.26 -1.11 -29.07
C ASP A 335 -11.20 -0.01 -28.85
N VAL A 336 -9.93 -0.29 -29.14
CA VAL A 336 -8.84 0.70 -29.04
C VAL A 336 -9.08 1.89 -29.97
N ARG A 337 -9.56 1.64 -31.20
CA ARG A 337 -9.87 2.69 -32.17
C ARG A 337 -11.04 3.56 -31.71
N GLU A 338 -12.10 2.96 -31.17
CA GLU A 338 -13.23 3.71 -30.60
C GLU A 338 -12.81 4.55 -29.39
N LYS A 339 -11.96 4.00 -28.51
CA LYS A 339 -11.39 4.74 -27.38
C LYS A 339 -10.53 5.91 -27.83
N LEU A 340 -9.70 5.74 -28.85
CA LEU A 340 -8.88 6.81 -29.43
C LEU A 340 -9.75 7.92 -30.01
N LEU A 341 -10.75 7.59 -30.82
CA LEU A 341 -11.67 8.58 -31.38
C LEU A 341 -12.41 9.34 -30.27
N ARG A 342 -12.93 8.61 -29.27
CA ARG A 342 -13.58 9.23 -28.10
C ARG A 342 -12.64 10.19 -27.38
N LEU A 343 -11.37 9.83 -27.19
CA LEU A 343 -10.37 10.71 -26.57
C LEU A 343 -10.14 11.97 -27.40
N LEU A 344 -9.93 11.83 -28.72
CA LEU A 344 -9.67 12.96 -29.61
C LEU A 344 -10.88 13.91 -29.72
N GLU A 345 -12.09 13.38 -29.65
CA GLU A 345 -13.32 14.17 -29.71
C GLU A 345 -13.60 14.88 -28.39
N THR A 346 -13.46 14.20 -27.26
CA THR A 346 -13.91 14.70 -25.94
C THR A 346 -12.87 15.49 -25.16
N LYS A 347 -11.57 15.21 -25.34
CA LYS A 347 -10.49 15.87 -24.61
C LYS A 347 -9.81 16.92 -25.48
N GLU A 348 -9.07 17.85 -24.86
CA GLU A 348 -8.56 19.06 -25.57
C GLU A 348 -7.09 19.37 -25.31
N ASN A 349 -6.45 18.76 -24.31
CA ASN A 349 -5.09 19.11 -23.89
C ASN A 349 -4.02 18.17 -24.46
N TYR A 350 -4.25 17.62 -25.66
CA TYR A 350 -3.26 16.79 -26.35
C TYR A 350 -2.49 17.56 -27.42
N ASP A 351 -1.21 17.22 -27.60
CA ASP A 351 -0.35 17.82 -28.62
C ASP A 351 -0.72 17.30 -30.02
N VAL A 352 -1.56 18.08 -30.70
CA VAL A 352 -2.08 17.75 -32.04
C VAL A 352 -0.95 17.58 -33.07
N HIS A 353 0.13 18.37 -32.98
CA HIS A 353 1.24 18.29 -33.92
C HIS A 353 2.05 17.00 -33.72
N ALA A 354 2.34 16.65 -32.47
CA ALA A 354 3.05 15.39 -32.17
C ALA A 354 2.23 14.16 -32.56
N LEU A 355 0.90 14.22 -32.46
CA LEU A 355 0.02 13.13 -32.91
C LEU A 355 -0.06 13.05 -34.44
N LEU A 356 -0.19 14.18 -35.13
CA LEU A 356 -0.21 14.21 -36.60
C LEU A 356 1.07 13.65 -37.20
N LEU A 357 2.24 13.94 -36.63
CA LEU A 357 3.52 13.35 -37.09
C LEU A 357 3.51 11.80 -37.09
N LYS A 358 2.70 11.17 -36.24
CA LYS A 358 2.57 9.70 -36.21
C LYS A 358 1.47 9.17 -37.14
N VAL A 359 0.41 9.96 -37.35
CA VAL A 359 -0.80 9.52 -38.05
C VAL A 359 -0.74 9.88 -39.54
N GLU A 360 -0.06 10.97 -39.90
CA GLU A 360 0.15 11.39 -41.29
C GLU A 360 0.87 10.30 -42.09
N GLY A 361 0.28 9.90 -43.22
CA GLY A 361 0.79 8.81 -44.06
C GLY A 361 0.45 7.40 -43.59
N SER A 362 -0.28 7.25 -42.47
CA SER A 362 -0.82 5.97 -42.01
C SER A 362 -2.25 5.70 -42.53
N TRP A 363 -2.79 4.52 -42.22
CA TRP A 363 -4.16 4.13 -42.57
C TRP A 363 -5.24 4.71 -41.61
N LEU A 364 -4.83 5.45 -40.57
CA LEU A 364 -5.69 6.07 -39.56
C LEU A 364 -6.29 7.40 -40.06
N LEU A 365 -7.02 7.36 -41.18
CA LEU A 365 -7.55 8.54 -41.86
C LEU A 365 -8.60 9.31 -41.05
N LYS A 366 -9.42 8.63 -40.26
CA LYS A 366 -10.47 9.25 -39.43
C LYS A 366 -9.84 10.06 -38.30
N GLU A 367 -8.85 9.47 -37.65
CA GLU A 367 -8.06 10.07 -36.58
C GLU A 367 -7.30 11.30 -37.11
N ALA A 368 -6.68 11.19 -38.29
CA ALA A 368 -6.04 12.32 -38.97
C ALA A 368 -7.04 13.46 -39.24
N ALA A 369 -8.23 13.14 -39.75
CA ALA A 369 -9.27 14.15 -40.02
C ALA A 369 -9.70 14.91 -38.78
N VAL A 370 -9.85 14.23 -37.64
CA VAL A 370 -10.17 14.88 -36.35
C VAL A 370 -9.04 15.81 -35.91
N LEU A 371 -7.77 15.36 -35.99
CA LEU A 371 -6.60 16.15 -35.61
C LEU A 371 -6.41 17.39 -36.50
N TYR A 372 -6.57 17.23 -37.82
CA TYR A 372 -6.55 18.34 -38.77
C TYR A 372 -7.69 19.34 -38.50
N GLY A 373 -8.90 18.84 -38.26
CA GLY A 373 -10.05 19.66 -37.86
C GLY A 373 -9.77 20.50 -36.61
N ARG A 374 -9.09 19.95 -35.60
CA ARG A 374 -8.67 20.66 -34.38
C ARG A 374 -7.62 21.75 -34.65
N LEU A 375 -6.76 21.60 -35.65
CA LEU A 375 -5.84 22.66 -36.08
C LEU A 375 -6.50 23.77 -36.92
N GLY A 376 -7.81 23.66 -37.20
CA GLY A 376 -8.49 24.54 -38.15
C GLY A 376 -7.96 24.39 -39.59
N ARG A 377 -7.26 23.29 -39.88
CA ARG A 377 -6.74 22.96 -41.20
C ARG A 377 -7.58 21.82 -41.74
N HIS A 378 -8.37 22.03 -42.78
CA HIS A 378 -9.03 20.90 -43.44
C HIS A 378 -7.97 20.04 -44.13
N LEU A 379 -8.09 18.70 -44.05
CA LEU A 379 -7.31 17.81 -44.90
C LEU A 379 -7.38 18.35 -46.34
N PRO A 380 -6.26 18.54 -47.06
CA PRO A 380 -6.35 18.69 -48.49
C PRO A 380 -7.06 17.44 -48.98
N SER A 381 -8.26 17.61 -49.51
CA SER A 381 -9.04 16.56 -50.15
C SER A 381 -8.09 15.77 -51.05
N SER A 382 -8.02 14.46 -50.84
CA SER A 382 -7.24 13.55 -51.67
C SER A 382 -7.76 13.56 -53.10
N THR A 383 -7.36 14.55 -53.86
CA THR A 383 -7.43 14.62 -55.31
C THR A 383 -6.02 14.94 -55.78
N ASP A 384 -5.10 14.00 -55.55
CA ASP A 384 -3.85 13.88 -56.30
C ASP A 384 -3.33 12.46 -56.10
N PHE A 385 -4.04 11.51 -56.71
CA PHE A 385 -3.37 10.30 -57.17
C PHE A 385 -2.35 10.73 -58.22
N PRO A 386 -1.06 10.38 -58.11
CA PRO A 386 -0.18 10.46 -59.27
C PRO A 386 -0.69 9.39 -60.25
N GLN A 387 -1.42 9.82 -61.28
CA GLN A 387 -1.62 9.00 -62.47
C GLN A 387 -0.23 8.68 -63.01
N LYS A 388 0.27 7.48 -62.71
CA LYS A 388 1.35 6.87 -63.48
C LYS A 388 0.85 6.75 -64.90
N ASN A 389 1.29 7.66 -65.76
CA ASN A 389 1.26 7.50 -67.20
C ASN A 389 1.91 6.17 -67.54
N ILE A 390 1.09 5.20 -67.93
CA ILE A 390 1.53 4.00 -68.64
C ILE A 390 1.56 4.41 -70.12
N PRO A 391 2.73 4.53 -70.77
CA PRO A 391 2.78 4.74 -72.19
C PRO A 391 2.43 3.42 -72.88
N LEU A 392 1.37 3.46 -73.70
CA LEU A 392 1.09 2.44 -74.70
C LEU A 392 2.16 2.52 -75.80
N SER A 393 2.87 1.42 -76.01
CA SER A 393 3.56 1.08 -77.26
C SER A 393 3.56 -0.43 -77.42
#